data_AF-A0A6S5KB62-F1
#
_entry.id   AF-A0A6S5KB62-F1
#
_cell.length_a   1.000
_cell.length_b   1.000
_cell.length_c   1.000
_cell.angle_alpha   90.00
_cell.angle_beta   90.00
_cell.angle_gamma   90.00
#
_symmetry.space_group_name_H-M   'P 1'
#
loop_
_entity.id
_entity.type
_entity.pdbx_description
1 polymer ?
#
loop_
_entity_poly.entity_id
_entity_poly.type
_entity_poly.pdbx_seq_one_letter_code
_entity_poly.pdbx_strand_id
1 'polypeptide(L)'
;MLPKTGKTFPETVDTQDYNKNNIKISSSRNSDESRNQKTQKFLSRHPEAAAGIYTPAGKSWGSADDLKAARWIYDRLLTVNASLSEPNWAEWANTIRLMRVQDNRTYYEICDLFQWANRDEFWKDNILSPSSLRKQWDQLTTKRLRATGTAKPSRGGIDLHNTDWIDGVLE
;
A
#
# COMPACT_ATOMS: atom_id res chain seq x y z
N MET A 1 39.19 23.60 46.00
CA MET A 1 39.71 22.27 46.37
C MET A 1 38.60 21.52 47.11
N LEU A 2 38.18 20.35 46.64
CA LEU A 2 37.17 19.50 47.28
C LEU A 2 37.80 18.14 47.63
N PRO A 3 37.65 17.62 48.86
CA PRO A 3 37.90 16.22 49.18
C PRO A 3 36.60 15.39 49.12
N LYS A 4 36.74 14.11 48.74
CA LYS A 4 35.65 13.12 48.66
C LYS A 4 35.68 12.16 49.85
N THR A 5 34.53 11.97 50.52
CA THR A 5 34.13 10.79 51.32
C THR A 5 32.61 10.91 51.51
N GLY A 6 31.75 9.92 51.29
CA GLY A 6 31.92 8.47 51.49
C GLY A 6 31.08 8.05 52.69
N LYS A 7 29.81 7.64 52.48
CA LYS A 7 28.93 7.12 53.53
C LYS A 7 28.08 5.95 53.03
N THR A 8 28.26 4.82 53.69
CA THR A 8 27.48 3.59 53.57
C THR A 8 26.11 3.74 54.24
N PHE A 9 25.09 3.04 53.73
CA PHE A 9 23.83 2.80 54.45
C PHE A 9 23.62 1.28 54.63
N PRO A 10 23.13 0.82 55.80
CA PRO A 10 22.97 -0.59 56.11
C PRO A 10 21.61 -1.19 55.70
N GLU A 11 21.60 -2.51 55.81
CA GLU A 11 20.61 -3.53 55.44
C GLU A 11 19.40 -3.66 56.39
N THR A 12 18.41 -4.46 55.96
CA THR A 12 17.18 -4.97 56.66
C THR A 12 16.01 -3.98 56.79
N VAL A 13 14.72 -4.36 56.80
CA VAL A 13 13.95 -5.65 56.68
C VAL A 13 12.61 -5.33 55.94
N ASP A 14 11.72 -6.22 55.48
CA ASP A 14 11.55 -7.68 55.67
C ASP A 14 10.84 -8.40 54.48
N THR A 15 10.79 -9.72 54.63
CA THR A 15 10.03 -10.85 54.02
C THR A 15 8.50 -10.74 54.30
N GLN A 16 7.50 -11.35 53.64
CA GLN A 16 7.33 -12.56 52.78
C GLN A 16 6.11 -12.36 51.85
N ASP A 17 6.04 -13.06 50.70
CA ASP A 17 4.82 -13.80 50.33
C ASP A 17 5.10 -14.86 49.23
N TYR A 18 4.21 -15.85 49.10
CA TYR A 18 4.60 -17.18 48.64
C TYR A 18 4.09 -17.61 47.25
N ASN A 19 4.86 -18.55 46.68
CA ASN A 19 4.37 -19.80 46.08
C ASN A 19 4.20 -19.93 44.55
N LYS A 20 4.54 -21.14 44.11
CA LYS A 20 3.95 -21.92 43.02
C LYS A 20 4.43 -21.70 41.58
N ASN A 21 5.57 -22.34 41.32
CA ASN A 21 5.91 -23.06 40.09
C ASN A 21 4.70 -23.32 39.17
N ASN A 22 4.64 -22.64 38.02
CA ASN A 22 3.85 -23.10 36.89
C ASN A 22 4.73 -23.15 35.64
N ILE A 23 4.97 -24.37 35.16
CA ILE A 23 5.76 -24.64 33.97
C ILE A 23 4.97 -24.14 32.76
N LYS A 24 5.31 -22.95 32.26
CA LYS A 24 5.08 -22.59 30.86
C LYS A 24 6.40 -22.58 30.11
N ILE A 25 6.73 -23.79 29.67
CA ILE A 25 7.51 -24.14 28.47
C ILE A 25 7.68 -22.96 27.52
N SER A 26 8.95 -22.70 27.15
CA SER A 26 9.31 -21.79 26.06
C SER A 26 8.53 -22.09 24.78
N SER A 27 7.75 -21.13 24.30
CA SER A 27 7.10 -21.17 22.99
C SER A 27 7.34 -19.92 22.14
N SER A 28 8.38 -19.14 22.45
CA SER A 28 8.87 -18.03 21.62
C SER A 28 9.54 -18.47 20.31
N ARG A 29 9.74 -19.78 20.08
CA ARG A 29 10.44 -20.33 18.91
C ARG A 29 9.55 -20.71 17.72
N ASN A 30 8.22 -20.64 17.86
CA ASN A 30 7.29 -21.06 16.80
C ASN A 30 6.64 -19.88 16.04
N SER A 31 6.83 -18.64 16.49
CA SER A 31 6.18 -17.47 15.86
C SER A 31 6.67 -17.23 14.45
N ASP A 32 7.98 -17.35 14.23
CA ASP A 32 8.60 -16.97 12.96
C ASP A 32 8.51 -18.09 11.92
N GLU A 33 8.62 -19.35 12.37
CA GLU A 33 8.31 -20.53 11.55
C GLU A 33 6.83 -20.53 11.11
N SER A 34 5.88 -20.25 12.02
CA SER A 34 4.46 -20.15 11.67
C SER A 34 4.15 -18.96 10.74
N ARG A 35 4.86 -17.83 10.88
CA ARG A 35 4.78 -16.70 9.95
C ARG A 35 5.29 -17.11 8.57
N ASN A 36 6.47 -17.73 8.50
CA ASN A 36 7.08 -18.19 7.25
C ASN A 36 6.14 -19.15 6.50
N GLN A 37 5.59 -20.16 7.18
CA GLN A 37 4.61 -21.08 6.58
C GLN A 37 3.34 -20.39 6.05
N LYS A 38 2.83 -19.35 6.75
CA LYS A 38 1.69 -18.56 6.27
C LYS A 38 2.04 -17.74 5.03
N THR A 39 3.21 -17.10 5.01
CA THR A 39 3.70 -16.34 3.85
C THR A 39 3.93 -17.24 2.65
N GLN A 40 4.59 -18.38 2.81
CA GLN A 40 4.81 -19.35 1.73
C GLN A 40 3.47 -19.85 1.17
N LYS A 41 2.52 -20.25 2.02
CA LYS A 41 1.17 -20.67 1.59
C LYS A 41 0.38 -19.57 0.88
N PHE A 42 0.63 -18.31 1.21
CA PHE A 42 0.08 -17.15 0.50
C PHE A 42 0.72 -16.99 -0.88
N LEU A 43 2.05 -17.01 -0.98
CA LEU A 43 2.79 -16.88 -2.25
C LEU A 43 2.53 -18.04 -3.21
N SER A 44 2.30 -19.26 -2.72
CA SER A 44 1.86 -20.38 -3.57
C SER A 44 0.49 -20.19 -4.22
N ARG A 45 -0.34 -19.27 -3.70
CA ARG A 45 -1.67 -18.94 -4.24
C ARG A 45 -1.66 -17.67 -5.10
N HIS A 46 -0.69 -16.80 -4.85
CA HIS A 46 -0.51 -15.50 -5.50
C HIS A 46 0.97 -15.33 -5.90
N PRO A 47 1.50 -16.17 -6.82
CA PRO A 47 2.90 -16.08 -7.25
C PRO A 47 3.24 -14.70 -7.83
N GLU A 48 2.28 -14.02 -8.45
CA GLU A 48 2.39 -12.65 -8.95
C GLU A 48 2.73 -11.62 -7.85
N ALA A 49 2.38 -11.90 -6.58
CA ALA A 49 2.73 -11.05 -5.45
C ALA A 49 4.22 -11.16 -5.07
N ALA A 50 4.89 -12.27 -5.40
CA ALA A 50 6.29 -12.50 -5.05
C ALA A 50 7.25 -11.52 -5.75
N ALA A 51 6.92 -11.12 -6.98
CA ALA A 51 7.65 -10.10 -7.74
C ALA A 51 7.16 -8.67 -7.45
N GLY A 52 6.07 -8.51 -6.70
CA GLY A 52 5.43 -7.23 -6.39
C GLY A 52 5.65 -6.81 -4.95
N ILE A 53 4.54 -6.57 -4.24
CA ILE A 53 4.58 -6.19 -2.82
C ILE A 53 3.42 -6.83 -2.07
N TYR A 54 3.70 -7.26 -0.83
CA TYR A 54 2.69 -7.84 0.05
C TYR A 54 3.01 -7.55 1.53
N THR A 55 1.96 -7.47 2.33
CA THR A 55 2.07 -7.47 3.80
C THR A 55 2.41 -8.87 4.32
N PRO A 56 3.16 -9.04 5.43
CA PRO A 56 3.52 -10.37 5.96
C PRO A 56 2.33 -11.28 6.30
N ALA A 57 1.14 -10.70 6.51
CA ALA A 57 -0.10 -11.44 6.75
C ALA A 57 -0.88 -11.79 5.47
N GLY A 58 -0.42 -11.36 4.29
CA GLY A 58 -1.10 -11.53 3.00
C GLY A 58 -2.41 -10.73 2.86
N LYS A 59 -2.73 -9.84 3.80
CA LYS A 59 -4.00 -9.06 3.82
C LYS A 59 -4.12 -8.13 2.61
N SER A 60 -3.01 -7.46 2.29
CA SER A 60 -2.90 -6.47 1.23
C SER A 60 -1.65 -6.76 0.42
N TRP A 61 -1.81 -6.84 -0.90
CA TRP A 61 -0.76 -7.19 -1.85
C TRP A 61 -1.12 -6.77 -3.29
N GLY A 62 -0.11 -6.57 -4.14
CA GLY A 62 -0.23 -6.35 -5.58
C GLY A 62 0.95 -6.95 -6.36
N SER A 63 0.82 -7.10 -7.67
CA SER A 63 1.92 -7.52 -8.54
C SER A 63 2.98 -6.42 -8.72
N ALA A 64 4.07 -6.72 -9.42
CA ALA A 64 5.08 -5.73 -9.82
C ALA A 64 4.45 -4.54 -10.55
N ASP A 65 3.53 -4.80 -11.48
CA ASP A 65 2.84 -3.79 -12.27
C ASP A 65 1.81 -3.00 -11.44
N ASP A 66 1.15 -3.63 -10.45
CA ASP A 66 0.26 -2.92 -9.52
C ASP A 66 1.04 -1.90 -8.68
N LEU A 67 2.26 -2.27 -8.26
CA LEU A 67 3.19 -1.36 -7.59
C LEU A 67 3.74 -0.28 -8.54
N LYS A 68 4.02 -0.61 -9.80
CA LYS A 68 4.47 0.35 -10.82
C LYS A 68 3.43 1.44 -11.07
N ALA A 69 2.16 1.05 -11.23
CA ALA A 69 1.04 1.98 -11.35
C ALA A 69 0.79 2.80 -10.06
N ALA A 70 0.93 2.18 -8.88
CA ALA A 70 0.83 2.89 -7.61
C ALA A 70 1.91 3.97 -7.43
N ARG A 71 3.16 3.69 -7.85
CA ARG A 71 4.27 4.66 -7.86
C ARG A 71 4.00 5.80 -8.83
N TRP A 72 3.61 5.49 -10.07
CA TRP A 72 3.27 6.52 -11.06
C TRP A 72 2.18 7.49 -10.56
N ILE A 73 1.15 6.99 -9.84
CA ILE A 73 0.13 7.84 -9.21
C ILE A 73 0.73 8.77 -8.14
N TYR A 74 1.65 8.25 -7.32
CA TYR A 74 2.36 9.06 -6.32
C TYR A 74 3.27 10.11 -6.96
N ASP A 75 4.00 9.76 -8.02
CA ASP A 75 4.85 10.69 -8.76
C ASP A 75 4.02 11.86 -9.34
N ARG A 76 2.83 11.58 -9.87
CA ARG A 76 1.90 12.65 -10.30
C ARG A 76 1.44 13.53 -9.14
N LEU A 77 1.13 12.96 -7.97
CA LEU A 77 0.80 13.75 -6.78
C LEU A 77 1.96 14.66 -6.33
N LEU A 78 3.20 14.20 -6.41
CA LEU A 78 4.39 15.00 -6.10
C LEU A 78 4.56 16.20 -7.06
N THR A 79 4.08 16.12 -8.31
CA THR A 79 4.08 17.30 -9.21
C THR A 79 3.14 18.42 -8.75
N VAL A 80 2.12 18.10 -7.95
CA VAL A 80 1.18 19.08 -7.36
C VAL A 80 1.61 19.50 -5.96
N ASN A 81 2.13 18.57 -5.15
CA ASN A 81 2.65 18.83 -3.81
C ASN A 81 3.89 17.96 -3.54
N ALA A 82 5.07 18.53 -3.73
CA ALA A 82 6.36 17.86 -3.52
C ALA A 82 6.64 17.47 -2.05
N SER A 83 5.84 17.94 -1.09
CA SER A 83 6.00 17.67 0.35
C SER A 83 5.10 16.55 0.87
N LEU A 84 4.49 15.74 -0.02
CA LEU A 84 3.70 14.58 0.39
C LEU A 84 4.60 13.48 0.96
N SER A 85 4.14 12.86 2.05
CA SER A 85 4.78 11.68 2.64
C SER A 85 4.53 10.42 1.81
N GLU A 86 5.46 9.46 1.86
CA GLU A 86 5.28 8.17 1.20
C GLU A 86 4.01 7.43 1.67
N PRO A 87 3.27 6.81 0.74
CA PRO A 87 2.07 6.03 1.07
C PRO A 87 2.42 4.63 1.57
N ASN A 88 1.41 3.93 2.10
CA ASN A 88 1.51 2.48 2.27
C ASN A 88 1.44 1.80 0.90
N TRP A 89 2.61 1.50 0.33
CA TRP A 89 2.78 0.87 -0.98
C TRP A 89 1.99 -0.44 -1.14
N ALA A 90 1.88 -1.25 -0.08
CA ALA A 90 1.14 -2.52 -0.14
C ALA A 90 -0.37 -2.30 -0.23
N GLU A 91 -0.92 -1.30 0.46
CA GLU A 91 -2.34 -0.93 0.36
C GLU A 91 -2.67 -0.25 -0.98
N TRP A 92 -1.75 0.55 -1.51
CA TRP A 92 -1.92 1.21 -2.81
C TRP A 92 -1.89 0.19 -3.96
N ALA A 93 -0.87 -0.66 -4.03
CA ALA A 93 -0.80 -1.74 -5.01
C ALA A 93 -2.00 -2.71 -4.88
N ASN A 94 -2.42 -3.03 -3.66
CA ASN A 94 -3.65 -3.80 -3.41
C ASN A 94 -4.90 -3.12 -3.97
N THR A 95 -5.03 -1.81 -3.80
CA THR A 95 -6.17 -1.08 -4.33
C THR A 95 -6.19 -1.09 -5.87
N ILE A 96 -5.03 -0.87 -6.52
CA ILE A 96 -4.89 -0.98 -7.97
C ILE A 96 -5.26 -2.38 -8.46
N ARG A 97 -4.73 -3.42 -7.81
CA ARG A 97 -5.07 -4.82 -8.10
C ARG A 97 -6.58 -5.07 -8.01
N LEU A 98 -7.26 -4.55 -6.99
CA LEU A 98 -8.71 -4.70 -6.84
C LEU A 98 -9.46 -3.93 -7.95
N MET A 99 -9.00 -2.75 -8.36
CA MET A 99 -9.56 -2.02 -9.51
C MET A 99 -9.42 -2.83 -10.81
N ARG A 100 -8.31 -3.56 -11.00
CA ARG A 100 -8.17 -4.45 -12.15
C ARG A 100 -9.04 -5.70 -12.08
N VAL A 101 -8.90 -6.46 -11.01
CA VAL A 101 -9.43 -7.83 -10.90
C VAL A 101 -10.91 -7.86 -10.51
N GLN A 102 -11.38 -6.88 -9.72
CA GLN A 102 -12.79 -6.81 -9.29
C GLN A 102 -13.59 -5.82 -10.13
N ASP A 103 -13.04 -4.62 -10.37
CA ASP A 103 -13.76 -3.56 -11.08
C ASP A 103 -13.57 -3.62 -12.60
N ASN A 104 -12.79 -4.60 -13.09
CA ASN A 104 -12.49 -4.86 -14.51
C ASN A 104 -11.94 -3.64 -15.26
N ARG A 105 -11.01 -2.89 -14.64
CA ARG A 105 -10.34 -1.71 -15.23
C ARG A 105 -8.92 -2.05 -15.66
N THR A 106 -8.48 -1.48 -16.78
CA THR A 106 -7.08 -1.56 -17.22
C THR A 106 -6.19 -0.60 -16.42
N TYR A 107 -4.87 -0.84 -16.40
CA TYR A 107 -3.91 0.14 -15.86
C TYR A 107 -4.02 1.49 -16.55
N TYR A 108 -4.22 1.48 -17.88
CA TYR A 108 -4.41 2.67 -18.68
C TYR A 108 -5.60 3.50 -18.18
N GLU A 109 -6.80 2.92 -18.07
CA GLU A 109 -7.99 3.62 -17.59
C GLU A 109 -7.79 4.19 -16.17
N ILE A 110 -7.10 3.46 -15.30
CA ILE A 110 -6.79 3.90 -13.94
C ILE A 110 -5.87 5.14 -13.95
N CYS A 111 -4.77 5.09 -14.72
CA CYS A 111 -3.79 6.16 -14.79
C CYS A 111 -4.31 7.40 -15.55
N ASP A 112 -5.05 7.19 -16.64
CA ASP A 112 -5.69 8.24 -17.46
C ASP A 112 -6.80 8.96 -16.67
N LEU A 113 -7.68 8.24 -15.97
CA LEU A 113 -8.68 8.88 -15.12
C LEU A 113 -8.05 9.61 -13.94
N PHE A 114 -6.97 9.07 -13.36
CA PHE A 114 -6.21 9.76 -12.32
C PHE A 114 -5.60 11.06 -12.83
N GLN A 115 -4.93 11.04 -13.98
CA GLN A 115 -4.33 12.24 -14.58
C GLN A 115 -5.38 13.29 -14.92
N TRP A 116 -6.55 12.88 -15.42
CA TRP A 116 -7.66 13.79 -15.65
C TRP A 116 -8.16 14.41 -14.34
N ALA A 117 -8.35 13.61 -13.29
CA ALA A 117 -8.80 14.09 -11.98
C ALA A 117 -7.78 15.04 -11.32
N ASN A 118 -6.49 14.78 -11.48
CA ASN A 118 -5.40 15.57 -10.90
C ASN A 118 -5.17 16.92 -11.62
N ARG A 119 -5.75 17.10 -12.83
CA ARG A 119 -5.80 18.39 -13.55
C ARG A 119 -7.05 19.22 -13.25
N ASP A 120 -8.11 18.62 -12.70
CA ASP A 120 -9.35 19.31 -12.35
C ASP A 120 -9.21 20.00 -10.99
N GLU A 121 -9.52 21.30 -10.91
CA GLU A 121 -9.29 22.10 -9.70
C GLU A 121 -10.00 21.59 -8.46
N PHE A 122 -11.16 20.93 -8.62
CA PHE A 122 -11.92 20.35 -7.51
C PHE A 122 -11.41 18.95 -7.16
N TRP A 123 -11.10 18.12 -8.17
CA TRP A 123 -10.72 16.73 -7.92
C TRP A 123 -9.26 16.53 -7.53
N LYS A 124 -8.34 17.42 -7.90
CA LYS A 124 -6.92 17.31 -7.55
C LYS A 124 -6.67 17.23 -6.03
N ASP A 125 -7.47 17.96 -5.24
CA ASP A 125 -7.37 18.00 -3.78
C ASP A 125 -8.15 16.84 -3.11
N ASN A 126 -9.06 16.19 -3.84
CA ASN A 126 -9.92 15.11 -3.34
C ASN A 126 -9.42 13.70 -3.71
N ILE A 127 -8.64 13.57 -4.80
CA ILE A 127 -8.15 12.29 -5.33
C ILE A 127 -6.64 12.16 -5.04
N LEU A 128 -6.31 11.94 -3.76
CA LEU A 128 -4.93 11.86 -3.24
C LEU A 128 -4.42 10.41 -3.07
N SER A 129 -5.15 9.42 -3.60
CA SER A 129 -4.78 8.00 -3.53
C SER A 129 -5.59 7.14 -4.53
N PRO A 130 -5.12 5.91 -4.84
CA PRO A 130 -5.91 4.90 -5.56
C PRO A 130 -7.26 4.59 -4.89
N SER A 131 -7.35 4.68 -3.56
CA SER A 131 -8.59 4.39 -2.82
C SER A 131 -9.65 5.47 -3.02
N SER A 132 -9.25 6.75 -2.96
CA SER A 132 -10.12 7.88 -3.33
C SER A 132 -10.53 7.82 -4.80
N LEU A 133 -9.61 7.45 -5.71
CA LEU A 133 -9.91 7.26 -7.13
C LEU A 133 -10.97 6.16 -7.35
N ARG A 134 -10.76 4.97 -6.75
CA ARG A 134 -11.71 3.84 -6.81
C ARG A 134 -13.09 4.24 -6.29
N LYS A 135 -13.13 4.93 -5.14
CA LYS A 135 -14.38 5.37 -4.50
C LYS A 135 -15.16 6.37 -5.34
N GLN A 136 -14.49 7.25 -6.09
CA GLN A 136 -15.11 8.32 -6.87
C GLN A 136 -15.21 8.01 -8.37
N TRP A 137 -14.88 6.79 -8.79
CA TRP A 137 -14.74 6.40 -10.20
C TRP A 137 -15.94 6.82 -11.07
N ASP A 138 -17.16 6.49 -10.64
CA ASP A 138 -18.38 6.76 -11.41
C ASP A 138 -18.70 8.27 -11.47
N GLN A 139 -18.34 9.03 -10.44
CA GLN A 139 -18.50 10.48 -10.42
C GLN A 139 -17.48 11.16 -11.35
N LEU A 140 -16.23 10.72 -11.31
CA LEU A 140 -15.14 11.21 -12.15
C LEU A 140 -15.43 10.93 -13.64
N THR A 141 -15.76 9.69 -13.98
CA THR A 141 -16.11 9.30 -15.36
C THR A 141 -17.36 10.04 -15.85
N THR A 142 -18.41 10.19 -15.02
CA THR A 142 -19.59 10.98 -15.38
C THR A 142 -19.25 12.46 -15.60
N LYS A 143 -18.43 13.08 -14.74
CA LYS A 143 -18.00 14.49 -14.92
C LYS A 143 -17.14 14.65 -16.17
N ARG A 144 -16.22 13.71 -16.44
CA ARG A 144 -15.39 13.69 -17.65
C ARG A 144 -16.24 13.61 -18.91
N LEU A 145 -17.20 12.68 -18.99
CA LEU A 145 -18.10 12.54 -20.14
C LEU A 145 -18.92 13.80 -20.43
N ARG A 146 -19.32 14.55 -19.39
CA ARG A 146 -19.99 15.86 -19.53
C ARG A 146 -19.02 16.94 -20.02
N ALA A 147 -17.80 16.97 -19.49
CA ALA A 147 -16.78 17.94 -19.86
C ALA A 147 -16.26 17.76 -21.30
N THR A 148 -16.17 16.52 -21.80
CA THR A 148 -15.61 16.20 -23.13
C THR A 148 -16.64 16.18 -24.27
N GLY A 149 -17.90 16.56 -24.03
CA GLY A 149 -18.90 16.82 -25.08
C GLY A 149 -19.00 15.76 -26.19
N THR A 150 -19.54 14.58 -25.85
CA THR A 150 -19.80 13.44 -26.77
C THR A 150 -18.57 12.82 -27.46
N ALA A 151 -18.07 11.72 -26.91
CA ALA A 151 -17.34 10.70 -27.66
C ALA A 151 -17.71 9.30 -27.12
N LYS A 152 -18.22 8.41 -27.99
CA LYS A 152 -18.33 6.98 -27.66
C LYS A 152 -16.92 6.38 -27.65
N PRO A 153 -16.53 5.56 -26.66
CA PRO A 153 -15.27 4.84 -26.74
C PRO A 153 -15.35 3.80 -27.86
N SER A 154 -14.53 3.99 -28.90
CA SER A 154 -14.25 2.94 -29.87
C SER A 154 -13.51 1.80 -29.15
N ARG A 155 -14.05 0.57 -29.20
CA ARG A 155 -13.32 -0.62 -28.76
C ARG A 155 -12.29 -1.01 -29.82
N GLY A 156 -11.23 -0.22 -29.94
CA GLY A 156 -9.99 -0.70 -30.53
C GLY A 156 -9.41 -1.75 -29.57
N GLY A 157 -9.15 -2.96 -30.06
CA GLY A 157 -8.54 -4.01 -29.25
C GLY A 157 -7.12 -3.63 -28.87
N ILE A 158 -6.88 -3.40 -27.58
CA ILE A 158 -5.55 -3.18 -27.01
C ILE A 158 -5.15 -4.49 -26.33
N ASP A 159 -3.99 -5.02 -26.70
CA ASP A 159 -3.42 -6.24 -26.13
C ASP A 159 -3.22 -6.10 -24.60
N LEU A 160 -3.81 -7.02 -23.84
CA LEU A 160 -3.82 -6.99 -22.37
C LEU A 160 -2.45 -7.23 -21.72
N HIS A 161 -1.42 -7.56 -22.50
CA HIS A 161 -0.04 -7.74 -22.02
C HIS A 161 0.95 -6.69 -22.55
N ASN A 162 0.53 -5.77 -23.42
CA ASN A 162 1.50 -4.82 -23.98
C ASN A 162 1.92 -3.76 -22.96
N THR A 163 3.23 -3.63 -22.72
CA THR A 163 3.79 -2.79 -21.64
C THR A 163 4.15 -1.37 -22.12
N ASP A 164 4.10 -1.14 -23.43
CA ASP A 164 4.49 0.10 -24.13
C ASP A 164 3.72 1.37 -23.71
N TRP A 165 2.60 1.24 -22.99
CA TRP A 165 1.76 2.39 -22.59
C TRP A 165 2.42 3.33 -21.58
N ILE A 166 3.50 2.91 -20.91
CA ILE A 166 4.19 3.76 -19.92
C ILE A 166 5.39 4.52 -20.48
N ASP A 167 6.00 4.03 -21.57
CA ASP A 167 7.18 4.66 -22.18
C ASP A 167 6.80 5.89 -23.03
N GLY A 168 5.53 6.02 -23.42
CA GLY A 168 4.97 7.19 -24.12
C GLY A 168 4.54 8.37 -23.23
N VAL A 169 4.91 8.41 -21.95
CA VAL A 169 4.53 9.49 -21.00
C VAL A 169 5.76 10.09 -20.28
N LEU A 170 6.91 10.04 -20.96
CA LEU A 170 8.23 10.51 -20.49
C LEU A 170 8.95 11.43 -21.51
N GLU A 171 8.17 12.19 -22.29
CA GLU A 171 8.60 13.48 -22.88
C GLU A 171 7.76 14.62 -22.27
#